data_AF-A0A3L7MZR4-F1
#
_entry.id   AF-A0A3L7MZR4-F1
#
_cell.length_a   1.000
_cell.length_b   1.000
_cell.length_c   1.000
_cell.angle_alpha   90.00
_cell.angle_beta   90.00
_cell.angle_gamma   90.00
#
_symmetry.space_group_name_H-M   'P 1'
#
loop_
_entity.id
_entity.type
_entity.pdbx_description
1 polymer ?
#
loop_
_entity_poly.entity_id
_entity_poly.type
_entity_poly.pdbx_seq_one_letter_code
_entity_poly.pdbx_strand_id
1 'polypeptide(L)'
;MNSDQILKDTKDRMEKALNVFIEELKGLRTGRATPALVDNIKVDYYGSPTPLKQVAQISTPDPQQIMIKPFDATALKDIEKAIRSSDLGMAPNNDGKVIRLQIPSM
;
A
#
# COMPACT_ATOMS: atom_id res chain seq x y z
N MET A 1 -45.05 3.40 -6.94
CA MET A 1 -43.76 3.88 -6.41
C MET A 1 -43.87 5.37 -6.24
N ASN A 2 -43.74 5.86 -5.02
CA ASN A 2 -43.82 7.30 -4.73
C ASN A 2 -42.52 7.99 -5.19
N SER A 3 -42.56 9.26 -5.59
CA SER A 3 -41.40 9.98 -6.13
C SER A 3 -40.18 9.96 -5.21
N ASP A 4 -40.42 10.02 -3.89
CA ASP A 4 -39.36 9.94 -2.87
C ASP A 4 -38.66 8.57 -2.82
N GLN A 5 -39.37 7.48 -3.12
CA GLN A 5 -38.76 6.15 -3.17
C GLN A 5 -37.85 6.01 -4.40
N ILE A 6 -38.23 6.62 -5.53
CA ILE A 6 -37.41 6.60 -6.76
C ILE A 6 -36.14 7.42 -6.55
N LEU A 7 -36.23 8.59 -5.90
CA LEU A 7 -35.07 9.42 -5.57
C LEU A 7 -34.11 8.70 -4.62
N LYS A 8 -34.65 8.01 -3.60
CA LYS A 8 -33.83 7.25 -2.65
C LYS A 8 -33.11 6.08 -3.32
N ASP A 9 -33.81 5.27 -4.10
CA ASP A 9 -33.21 4.14 -4.81
C ASP A 9 -32.14 4.60 -5.82
N THR A 10 -32.39 5.71 -6.52
CA THR A 10 -31.41 6.31 -7.44
C THR A 10 -30.15 6.76 -6.69
N LYS A 11 -30.30 7.41 -5.54
CA LYS A 11 -29.18 7.86 -4.71
C LYS A 11 -28.35 6.67 -4.20
N ASP A 12 -29.01 5.63 -3.70
CA ASP A 12 -28.32 4.43 -3.20
C ASP A 12 -27.54 3.72 -4.33
N ARG A 13 -28.07 3.70 -5.55
CA ARG A 13 -27.35 3.16 -6.74
C ARG A 13 -26.15 4.02 -7.13
N MET A 14 -26.28 5.35 -7.07
CA MET A 14 -25.18 6.27 -7.33
C MET A 14 -24.05 6.13 -6.30
N GLU A 15 -24.39 6.02 -5.01
CA GLU A 15 -23.40 5.80 -3.95
C GLU A 15 -22.68 4.48 -4.11
N LYS A 16 -23.38 3.39 -4.48
CA LYS A 16 -22.74 2.11 -4.80
C LYS A 16 -21.76 2.21 -5.97
N ALA A 17 -22.16 2.88 -7.05
CA ALA A 17 -21.29 3.08 -8.22
C ALA A 17 -20.04 3.90 -7.86
N LEU A 18 -20.21 4.96 -7.05
CA LEU A 18 -19.10 5.77 -6.55
C LEU A 18 -18.14 4.94 -5.69
N ASN A 19 -18.66 4.09 -4.81
CA ASN A 19 -17.83 3.24 -3.95
C ASN A 19 -17.00 2.25 -4.78
N VAL A 20 -17.58 1.63 -5.80
CA VAL A 20 -16.84 0.74 -6.72
C VAL A 20 -15.74 1.51 -7.44
N PHE A 21 -16.04 2.70 -7.96
CA PHE A 21 -15.05 3.53 -8.65
C PHE A 21 -13.88 3.95 -7.74
N ILE A 22 -14.15 4.28 -6.47
CA ILE A 22 -13.12 4.61 -5.49
C ILE A 22 -12.23 3.39 -5.21
N GLU A 23 -12.80 2.19 -5.10
CA GLU A 23 -12.01 0.97 -4.90
C GLU A 23 -11.13 0.64 -6.12
N GLU A 24 -11.64 0.82 -7.34
CA GLU A 24 -10.84 0.66 -8.57
C GLU A 24 -9.70 1.68 -8.64
N LEU A 25 -9.93 2.93 -8.23
CA LEU A 25 -8.89 3.96 -8.16
C LEU A 25 -7.79 3.64 -7.14
N LYS A 26 -8.09 2.96 -6.04
CA LYS A 26 -7.06 2.49 -5.09
C LYS A 26 -6.14 1.42 -5.70
N GLY A 27 -6.65 0.65 -6.66
CA GLY A 27 -5.87 -0.36 -7.39
C GLY A 27 -4.99 0.22 -8.51
N LEU A 28 -5.28 1.43 -8.98
CA LEU A 28 -4.53 2.08 -10.06
C LEU A 28 -3.16 2.56 -9.58
N ARG A 29 -2.11 1.93 -10.11
CA ARG A 29 -0.70 2.33 -9.92
C ARG A 29 -0.45 3.63 -10.70
N THR A 30 -0.65 4.78 -10.07
CA THR A 30 -0.49 6.13 -10.68
C THR A 30 0.97 6.57 -10.91
N GLY A 31 1.95 5.66 -10.77
CA GLY A 31 3.38 5.99 -10.82
C GLY A 31 3.88 6.85 -9.65
N ARG A 32 3.01 7.15 -8.67
CA ARG A 32 3.36 7.88 -7.44
C ARG A 32 3.62 6.93 -6.28
N ALA A 33 4.60 7.29 -5.45
CA ALA A 33 4.84 6.68 -4.16
C ALA A 33 3.66 6.94 -3.23
N THR A 34 2.88 5.88 -3.01
CA THR A 34 1.83 5.85 -1.98
C THR A 34 2.14 4.74 -0.98
N PRO A 35 2.03 5.00 0.34
CA PRO A 35 2.24 3.99 1.38
C PRO A 35 1.36 2.74 1.20
N ALA A 36 0.15 2.92 0.65
CA ALA A 36 -0.80 1.85 0.40
C ALA A 36 -0.28 0.72 -0.51
N LEU A 37 0.73 1.01 -1.36
CA LEU A 37 1.32 0.00 -2.27
C LEU A 37 2.08 -1.09 -1.50
N VAL A 38 2.65 -0.75 -0.35
CA VAL A 38 3.45 -1.66 0.47
C VAL A 38 2.69 -2.16 1.70
N ASP A 39 1.54 -1.55 2.04
CA ASP A 39 0.69 -1.93 3.18
C ASP A 39 0.18 -3.39 3.10
N ASN A 40 -0.05 -3.92 1.89
CA ASN A 40 -0.54 -5.29 1.68
C ASN A 40 0.56 -6.37 1.77
N ILE A 41 1.83 -5.98 1.89
CA ILE A 41 2.94 -6.93 1.97
C ILE A 41 2.97 -7.53 3.38
N LYS A 42 2.95 -8.86 3.45
CA LYS A 42 3.17 -9.60 4.69
C LYS A 42 4.66 -9.92 4.81
N VAL A 43 5.23 -9.60 5.96
CA VAL A 43 6.61 -9.87 6.33
C VAL A 43 6.61 -11.02 7.32
N ASP A 44 7.51 -11.97 7.15
CA ASP A 44 7.71 -13.02 8.13
C ASP A 44 8.51 -12.45 9.31
N TYR A 45 7.82 -12.09 10.40
CA TYR A 45 8.44 -11.55 11.60
C TYR A 45 8.38 -12.60 12.70
N TYR A 46 9.56 -13.11 13.09
CA TYR A 46 9.69 -14.22 14.05
C TYR A 46 8.86 -15.47 13.71
N GLY A 47 8.75 -15.83 12.42
CA GLY A 47 8.04 -17.02 11.97
C GLY A 47 6.52 -16.84 11.85
N SER A 48 6.02 -15.61 12.00
CA SER A 48 4.60 -15.27 11.81
C SER A 48 4.43 -14.22 10.71
N PRO A 49 3.52 -14.46 9.73
CA PRO A 49 3.26 -13.51 8.67
C PRO A 49 2.51 -12.29 9.22
N THR A 50 3.24 -11.19 9.38
CA THR A 50 2.75 -9.94 9.96
C THR A 50 2.66 -8.85 8.88
N PRO A 51 1.61 -8.02 8.85
CA PRO A 51 1.53 -6.90 7.91
C PRO A 51 2.70 -5.93 8.10
N LEU A 52 3.31 -5.47 7.00
CA LEU A 52 4.46 -4.56 7.02
C LEU A 52 4.20 -3.30 7.88
N LYS A 53 2.98 -2.77 7.84
CA LYS A 53 2.53 -1.60 8.61
C LYS A 53 2.65 -1.75 10.13
N GLN A 54 2.64 -2.97 10.65
CA GLN A 54 2.79 -3.26 12.08
C GLN A 54 4.26 -3.39 12.49
N VAL A 55 5.15 -3.70 11.55
CA VAL A 55 6.58 -3.96 11.80
C VAL A 55 7.44 -2.74 11.46
N ALA A 56 6.92 -1.82 10.64
CA ALA A 56 7.64 -0.64 10.19
C ALA A 56 6.75 0.59 10.02
N GLN A 57 7.35 1.75 10.21
CA GLN A 57 6.79 3.04 9.84
C GLN A 57 7.04 3.30 8.35
N ILE A 58 5.97 3.50 7.58
CA ILE A 58 6.03 3.79 6.15
C ILE A 58 5.82 5.28 5.95
N SER A 59 6.70 5.92 5.18
CA SER A 59 6.66 7.34 4.85
C SER A 59 7.03 7.56 3.39
N THR A 60 6.54 8.63 2.80
CA THR A 60 6.83 9.01 1.41
C THR A 60 7.47 10.39 1.41
N PRO A 61 8.80 10.49 1.64
CA PRO A 61 9.49 11.77 1.63
C PRO A 61 9.47 12.42 0.24
N ASP A 62 9.51 11.61 -0.82
CA ASP A 62 9.43 12.07 -2.21
C ASP A 62 8.31 11.35 -2.97
N PRO A 63 7.73 11.97 -4.02
CA PRO A 63 6.69 11.35 -4.84
C PRO A 63 7.13 10.09 -5.59
N GLN A 64 8.44 9.83 -5.68
CA GLN A 64 9.04 8.66 -6.34
C GLN A 64 9.70 7.71 -5.34
N GLN A 65 9.70 8.03 -4.04
CA GLN A 65 10.40 7.25 -3.03
C GLN A 65 9.48 6.89 -1.85
N ILE A 66 9.42 5.60 -1.55
CA ILE A 66 8.85 5.10 -0.29
C ILE A 66 10.00 4.80 0.66
N MET A 67 9.94 5.35 1.87
CA MET A 67 10.88 5.07 2.95
C MET A 67 10.17 4.24 4.03
N ILE A 68 10.71 3.05 4.27
CA ILE A 68 10.25 2.09 5.27
C ILE A 68 11.28 2.09 6.39
N LYS A 69 10.85 2.51 7.58
CA LYS A 69 11.67 2.52 8.80
C LYS A 69 11.17 1.42 9.74
N PRO A 70 11.88 0.29 9.86
CA PRO A 70 11.49 -0.77 10.79
C PRO A 70 11.59 -0.29 12.23
N PHE A 71 10.73 -0.84 13.10
CA PHE A 71 10.85 -0.62 14.54
C PHE A 71 12.02 -1.40 15.15
N ASP A 72 12.39 -2.53 14.53
CA ASP A 72 13.50 -3.37 14.93
C ASP A 72 14.46 -3.63 13.75
N ALA A 73 15.76 -3.47 13.98
CA ALA A 73 16.80 -3.72 12.99
C ALA A 73 16.92 -5.20 12.61
N THR A 74 16.45 -6.13 13.46
CA THR A 74 16.46 -7.56 13.12
C THR A 74 15.50 -7.90 11.97
N ALA A 75 14.37 -7.19 11.90
CA ALA A 75 13.32 -7.36 10.89
C ALA A 75 13.76 -6.90 9.48
N LEU A 76 14.87 -6.17 9.39
CA LEU A 76 15.26 -5.44 8.18
C LEU A 76 15.54 -6.41 7.02
N LYS A 77 16.15 -7.57 7.29
CA LYS A 77 16.40 -8.61 6.29
C LYS A 77 15.11 -9.28 5.82
N ASP A 78 14.19 -9.54 6.73
CA ASP A 78 12.91 -10.18 6.41
C ASP A 78 12.01 -9.25 5.60
N ILE A 79 12.01 -7.95 5.92
CA ILE A 79 11.32 -6.91 5.14
C ILE A 79 11.92 -6.80 3.74
N GLU A 80 13.25 -6.78 3.60
CA GLU A 80 13.92 -6.73 2.30
C GLU A 80 13.52 -7.93 1.43
N LYS A 81 13.50 -9.13 2.03
CA LYS A 81 13.11 -10.37 1.35
C LYS A 81 11.63 -10.32 0.93
N ALA A 82 10.74 -9.90 1.82
CA ALA A 82 9.30 -9.80 1.56
C ALA A 82 8.98 -8.82 0.42
N ILE A 83 9.65 -7.66 0.40
CA ILE A 83 9.51 -6.67 -0.67
C ILE A 83 10.02 -7.24 -2.00
N ARG A 84 11.18 -7.90 -2.01
CA ARG A 84 11.75 -8.49 -3.23
C ARG A 84 10.90 -9.63 -3.78
N SER A 85 10.24 -10.40 -2.92
CA SER A 85 9.29 -11.45 -3.31
C SER A 85 7.90 -10.92 -3.70
N SER A 86 7.62 -9.64 -3.46
CA SER A 86 6.31 -9.06 -3.79
C SER A 86 6.18 -8.77 -5.29
N ASP A 87 4.95 -8.75 -5.78
CA ASP A 87 4.57 -8.43 -7.18
C ASP A 87 4.82 -6.96 -7.59
N LEU A 88 5.61 -6.22 -6.79
CA LEU A 88 6.05 -4.86 -7.12
C LEU A 88 7.25 -4.87 -8.07
N GLY A 89 8.07 -5.92 -8.07
CA GLY A 89 9.25 -6.02 -8.93
C GLY A 89 10.30 -4.91 -8.71
N MET A 90 10.21 -4.17 -7.60
CA MET A 90 11.10 -3.07 -7.26
C MET A 90 12.24 -3.56 -6.37
N ALA A 91 13.45 -3.04 -6.61
CA ALA A 91 14.60 -3.35 -5.79
C ALA A 91 14.60 -2.48 -4.51
N PRO A 92 14.51 -3.06 -3.30
CA PRO A 92 14.70 -2.32 -2.07
C PRO A 92 16.17 -1.89 -1.94
N ASN A 93 16.40 -0.62 -1.65
CA ASN A 93 17.71 -0.06 -1.34
C ASN A 93 17.85 0.06 0.19
N ASN A 94 18.83 -0.63 0.75
CA ASN A 94 18.98 -0.81 2.20
C ASN A 94 20.12 0.07 2.73
N ASP A 95 19.81 0.96 3.66
CA ASP A 95 20.75 1.90 4.30
C ASP A 95 21.19 1.45 5.70
N GLY A 96 20.85 0.21 6.09
CA GLY A 96 21.17 -0.37 7.40
C GLY A 96 20.24 0.06 8.54
N LYS A 97 19.52 1.17 8.40
CA LYS A 97 18.45 1.62 9.34
C LYS A 97 17.10 1.82 8.68
N VAL A 98 17.08 2.07 7.39
CA VAL A 98 15.87 2.33 6.60
C VAL A 98 15.98 1.61 5.27
N ILE A 99 14.83 1.20 4.73
CA ILE A 99 14.70 0.62 3.40
C ILE A 99 14.02 1.65 2.51
N ARG A 100 14.63 1.96 1.37
CA ARG A 100 14.11 2.87 0.36
C ARG A 100 13.67 2.08 -0.88
N LEU A 101 12.44 2.31 -1.30
CA LEU A 101 11.89 1.81 -2.55
C LEU A 101 11.80 2.98 -3.53
N GLN A 102 12.51 2.85 -4.64
CA GLN A 102 12.45 3.78 -5.76
C GLN A 102 11.39 3.27 -6.73
N ILE A 103 10.37 4.09 -6.98
CA ILE A 103 9.33 3.79 -7.98
C ILE A 103 9.79 4.39 -9.30
N PRO A 104 9.95 3.58 -10.36
CA PRO A 104 10.26 4.10 -11.68
C PRO A 104 9.17 5.08 -12.12
N SER A 105 9.57 6.26 -12.59
CA SER A 105 8.66 7.17 -13.28
C SER A 105 8.15 6.49 -14.55
N MET A 106 6.85 6.28 -14.63
CA MET A 106 6.18 6.00 -15.92
C MET A 106 6.04 7.29 -16.73
#